data_AF-A0A1X7VA14-F1
#
_entry.id   AF-A0A1X7VA14-F1
#
_cell.length_a   1.000
_cell.length_b   1.000
_cell.length_c   1.000
_cell.angle_alpha   90.00
_cell.angle_beta   90.00
_cell.angle_gamma   90.00
#
_symmetry.space_group_name_H-M   'P 1'
#
loop_
_entity.id
_entity.type
_entity.pdbx_description
1 polymer ?
#
loop_
_entity_poly.entity_id
_entity_poly.type
_entity_poly.pdbx_seq_one_letter_code
_entity_poly.pdbx_strand_id
1 'polypeptide(L)'
;MPREKKTVEEPSGDTTPVKELLEALEADRKWQQEHKKKCSEEHRELMRETYRQRFWTMKKAETQSYIEFGVQLKDLFRKWTAVAKNNPEELAEITVMEQLQNNMPRDLQVWICEKKPKTVVEAVTQADDYVLA
;
A
#
# COMPACT_ATOMS: atom_id res chain seq x y z
N MET A 1 -17.45 -77.72 -1.71
CA MET A 1 -16.56 -77.05 -0.73
C MET A 1 -15.37 -76.48 -1.48
N PRO A 2 -14.89 -75.26 -1.24
CA PRO A 2 -15.58 -73.96 -1.11
C PRO A 2 -15.12 -72.94 -2.18
N ARG A 3 -15.92 -71.87 -2.36
CA ARG A 3 -15.65 -70.71 -3.24
C ARG A 3 -14.40 -69.96 -2.81
N GLU A 4 -13.44 -69.77 -3.73
CA GLU A 4 -12.43 -68.72 -3.58
C GLU A 4 -13.08 -67.36 -3.83
N LYS A 5 -13.28 -66.61 -2.75
CA LYS A 5 -13.62 -65.19 -2.82
C LYS A 5 -12.38 -64.46 -3.30
N LYS A 6 -12.34 -64.04 -4.56
CA LYS A 6 -11.35 -63.05 -5.00
C LYS A 6 -11.75 -61.71 -4.36
N THR A 7 -10.98 -61.32 -3.37
CA THR A 7 -11.01 -60.02 -2.73
C THR A 7 -10.99 -58.96 -3.83
N VAL A 8 -12.05 -58.16 -3.91
CA VAL A 8 -11.98 -56.88 -4.61
C VAL A 8 -11.13 -56.00 -3.71
N GLU A 9 -9.83 -55.97 -3.99
CA GLU A 9 -9.01 -54.84 -3.54
C GLU A 9 -9.39 -53.66 -4.41
N GLU A 10 -10.20 -52.76 -3.88
CA GLU A 10 -10.16 -51.36 -4.28
C GLU A 10 -8.94 -50.75 -3.60
N PRO A 11 -7.89 -50.29 -4.31
CA PRO A 11 -6.85 -49.54 -3.67
C PRO A 11 -7.23 -48.06 -3.65
N SER A 12 -7.16 -47.50 -2.45
CA SER A 12 -6.80 -46.12 -2.17
C SER A 12 -7.90 -45.06 -2.36
N GLY A 13 -8.91 -45.14 -1.50
CA GLY A 13 -9.58 -43.93 -1.03
C GLY A 13 -8.58 -43.12 -0.20
N ASP A 14 -7.87 -42.20 -0.87
CA ASP A 14 -6.89 -41.30 -0.28
C ASP A 14 -7.62 -40.39 0.72
N THR A 15 -7.78 -40.90 1.94
CA THR A 15 -8.51 -40.21 3.00
C THR A 15 -7.50 -39.26 3.59
N THR A 16 -7.33 -38.10 2.95
CA THR A 16 -6.49 -37.02 3.46
C THR A 16 -6.78 -36.87 4.95
N PRO A 17 -5.80 -37.13 5.84
CA PRO A 17 -6.04 -37.15 7.26
C PRO A 17 -6.72 -35.86 7.70
N VAL A 18 -7.74 -35.95 8.56
CA VAL A 18 -8.52 -34.79 9.06
C VAL A 18 -7.60 -33.67 9.58
N LYS A 19 -6.42 -34.03 10.08
CA LYS A 19 -5.36 -33.10 10.50
C LYS A 19 -4.83 -32.22 9.36
N GLU A 20 -4.58 -32.79 8.19
CA GLU A 20 -4.09 -32.07 7.01
C GLU A 20 -5.17 -31.13 6.46
N LEU A 21 -6.44 -31.57 6.47
CA LEU A 21 -7.57 -30.71 6.10
C LEU A 21 -7.74 -29.54 7.06
N LEU A 22 -7.56 -29.76 8.38
CA LEU A 22 -7.61 -28.69 9.37
C LEU A 22 -6.48 -27.68 9.17
N GLU A 23 -5.26 -28.15 8.91
CA GLU A 23 -4.10 -27.29 8.64
C GLU A 23 -4.29 -26.46 7.36
N ALA A 24 -4.86 -27.06 6.30
CA ALA A 24 -5.20 -26.35 5.08
C ALA A 24 -6.27 -25.26 5.31
N LEU A 25 -7.31 -25.53 6.11
CA LEU A 25 -8.33 -24.54 6.46
C LEU A 25 -7.76 -23.39 7.30
N GLU A 26 -6.82 -23.67 8.20
CA GLU A 26 -6.15 -22.64 8.99
C GLU A 26 -5.21 -21.78 8.13
N ALA A 27 -4.49 -22.38 7.20
CA ALA A 27 -3.64 -21.68 6.24
C ALA A 27 -4.46 -20.77 5.31
N ASP A 28 -5.59 -21.26 4.79
CA ASP A 28 -6.51 -20.45 3.97
C ASP A 28 -7.07 -19.28 4.79
N ARG A 29 -7.56 -19.53 6.02
CA ARG A 29 -8.04 -18.46 6.90
C ARG A 29 -6.97 -17.40 7.17
N LYS A 30 -5.73 -17.83 7.43
CA LYS A 30 -4.60 -16.91 7.65
C LYS A 30 -4.31 -16.09 6.39
N TRP A 31 -4.25 -16.73 5.22
CA TRP A 31 -4.07 -16.04 3.95
C TRP A 31 -5.18 -15.00 3.70
N GLN A 32 -6.44 -15.35 3.96
CA GLN A 32 -7.57 -14.42 3.82
C GLN A 32 -7.43 -13.20 4.76
N GLN A 33 -6.97 -13.42 6.00
CA GLN A 33 -6.73 -12.32 6.95
C GLN A 33 -5.60 -11.41 6.50
N GLU A 34 -4.46 -11.97 6.08
CA GLU A 34 -3.31 -11.23 5.58
C GLU A 34 -3.65 -10.47 4.30
N HIS A 35 -4.36 -11.11 3.36
CA HIS A 35 -4.80 -10.50 2.12
C HIS A 35 -5.77 -9.35 2.38
N LYS A 36 -6.75 -9.52 3.27
CA LYS A 36 -7.68 -8.46 3.67
C LYS A 36 -6.94 -7.28 4.33
N LYS A 37 -5.96 -7.56 5.18
CA LYS A 37 -5.13 -6.53 5.82
C LYS A 37 -4.34 -5.74 4.77
N LYS A 38 -3.66 -6.45 3.85
CA LYS A 38 -2.87 -5.85 2.77
C LYS A 38 -3.73 -4.97 1.86
N CYS A 39 -4.87 -5.47 1.39
CA CYS A 39 -5.78 -4.71 0.54
C CYS A 39 -6.31 -3.44 1.24
N SER A 40 -6.57 -3.52 2.55
CA SER A 40 -6.95 -2.36 3.36
C SER A 40 -5.82 -1.33 3.48
N GLU A 41 -4.58 -1.77 3.63
CA GLU A 41 -3.40 -0.91 3.65
C GLU A 41 -3.17 -0.23 2.30
N GLU A 42 -3.20 -0.98 1.19
CA GLU A 42 -3.10 -0.45 -0.17
C GLU A 42 -4.20 0.56 -0.48
N HIS A 43 -5.45 0.24 -0.10
CA HIS A 43 -6.57 1.17 -0.25
C HIS A 43 -6.35 2.46 0.56
N ARG A 44 -5.82 2.35 1.79
CA ARG A 44 -5.47 3.52 2.59
C ARG A 44 -4.39 4.38 1.95
N GLU A 45 -3.37 3.77 1.37
CA GLU A 45 -2.31 4.48 0.64
C GLU A 45 -2.84 5.22 -0.59
N LEU A 46 -3.68 4.56 -1.38
CA LEU A 46 -4.33 5.17 -2.54
C LEU A 46 -5.21 6.36 -2.15
N MET A 47 -5.98 6.23 -1.07
CA MET A 47 -6.80 7.32 -0.55
C MET A 47 -5.94 8.47 -0.01
N ARG A 48 -4.83 8.20 0.67
CA ARG A 48 -3.86 9.22 1.11
C ARG A 48 -3.39 10.06 -0.06
N GLU A 49 -2.91 9.40 -1.10
CA GLU A 49 -2.37 10.07 -2.27
C GLU A 49 -3.43 10.91 -2.98
N THR A 50 -4.66 10.40 -3.07
CA THR A 50 -5.78 11.15 -3.66
C THR A 50 -6.07 12.45 -2.90
N TYR A 51 -6.13 12.42 -1.56
CA TYR A 51 -6.42 13.63 -0.78
C TYR A 51 -5.25 14.62 -0.79
N ARG A 52 -4.01 14.12 -0.76
CA ARG A 52 -2.78 14.92 -0.88
C ARG A 52 -2.73 15.67 -2.20
N GLN A 53 -2.90 14.96 -3.31
CA GLN A 53 -2.89 15.57 -4.64
C GLN A 53 -3.99 16.62 -4.78
N ARG A 54 -5.20 16.32 -4.29
CA ARG A 54 -6.29 17.30 -4.28
C ARG A 54 -5.97 18.52 -3.44
N PHE A 55 -5.34 18.35 -2.27
CA PHE A 55 -4.94 19.47 -1.41
C PHE A 55 -3.96 20.40 -2.13
N TRP A 56 -2.90 19.88 -2.73
CA TRP A 56 -1.88 20.68 -3.42
C TRP A 56 -2.37 21.33 -4.72
N THR A 57 -3.25 20.65 -5.45
CA THR A 57 -3.77 21.16 -6.74
C THR A 57 -5.04 21.99 -6.59
N MET A 58 -5.61 22.09 -5.39
CA MET A 58 -6.88 22.79 -5.16
C MET A 58 -6.76 24.27 -5.51
N LYS A 59 -7.71 24.77 -6.32
CA LYS A 59 -7.87 26.19 -6.60
C LYS A 59 -9.26 26.64 -6.19
N LYS A 60 -9.36 27.85 -5.65
CA LYS A 60 -10.64 28.47 -5.31
C LYS A 60 -11.45 28.66 -6.60
N ALA A 61 -12.69 28.17 -6.63
CA ALA A 61 -13.59 28.43 -7.76
C ALA A 61 -14.04 29.90 -7.75
N GLU A 62 -14.34 30.46 -8.92
CA GLU A 62 -14.74 31.87 -9.05
C GLU A 62 -15.98 32.20 -8.19
N THR A 63 -16.96 31.31 -8.16
CA THR A 63 -18.22 31.43 -7.41
C THR A 63 -18.11 31.10 -5.92
N GLN A 64 -16.98 30.55 -5.47
CA GLN A 64 -16.78 30.09 -4.10
C GLN A 64 -16.30 31.23 -3.19
N SER A 65 -16.77 31.29 -1.94
CA SER A 65 -16.22 32.21 -0.94
C SER A 65 -14.89 31.70 -0.35
N TYR A 66 -14.06 32.60 0.17
CA TYR A 66 -12.81 32.20 0.85
C TYR A 66 -13.06 31.39 2.13
N ILE A 67 -14.21 31.56 2.78
CA ILE A 67 -14.60 30.76 3.95
C ILE A 67 -14.83 29.30 3.53
N GLU A 68 -15.65 29.07 2.50
CA GLU A 68 -15.90 27.73 1.97
C GLU A 68 -14.62 27.07 1.45
N PHE A 69 -13.78 27.84 0.76
CA PHE A 69 -12.49 27.34 0.28
C PHE A 69 -11.58 26.92 1.44
N GLY A 70 -11.47 27.74 2.49
CA GLY A 70 -10.69 27.42 3.68
C GLY A 70 -11.23 26.19 4.42
N VAL A 71 -12.55 26.02 4.52
CA VAL A 71 -13.18 24.84 5.11
C VAL A 71 -12.82 23.58 4.31
N GLN A 72 -12.91 23.63 2.99
CA GLN A 72 -12.58 22.50 2.12
C GLN A 72 -11.08 22.14 2.18
N LEU A 73 -10.19 23.13 2.18
CA LEU A 73 -8.75 22.91 2.35
C LEU A 73 -8.45 22.21 3.68
N LYS A 74 -9.03 22.69 4.79
CA LYS A 74 -8.85 22.06 6.11
C LYS A 74 -9.37 20.63 6.14
N ASP A 75 -10.49 20.35 5.48
CA ASP A 75 -11.04 18.99 5.42
C ASP A 75 -10.18 18.04 4.60
N LEU A 76 -9.65 18.49 3.45
CA LEU A 76 -8.68 17.71 2.65
C LEU A 76 -7.40 17.41 3.44
N PHE A 77 -6.82 18.43 4.08
CA PHE A 77 -5.63 18.26 4.91
C PHE A 77 -5.89 17.28 6.05
N ARG A 78 -7.02 17.41 6.76
CA ARG A 78 -7.39 16.48 7.83
C ARG A 78 -7.54 15.06 7.30
N LYS A 79 -8.22 14.85 6.16
CA LYS A 79 -8.40 13.51 5.57
C LYS A 79 -7.09 12.88 5.11
N TRP A 80 -6.20 13.67 4.51
CA TRP A 80 -4.86 13.24 4.14
C TRP A 80 -4.01 12.85 5.36
N THR A 81 -4.03 13.66 6.41
CA THR A 81 -3.19 13.45 7.62
C THR A 81 -3.78 12.47 8.63
N ALA A 82 -5.10 12.24 8.62
CA ALA A 82 -5.81 11.34 9.55
C ALA A 82 -5.38 9.87 9.49
N VAL A 83 -4.53 9.49 8.54
CA VAL A 83 -4.00 8.14 8.37
C VAL A 83 -2.56 8.03 8.85
N ALA A 84 -1.82 9.14 8.97
CA ALA A 84 -0.51 9.24 9.61
C ALA A 84 -0.62 9.34 11.15
N LYS A 85 -1.66 8.72 11.73
CA LYS A 85 -2.40 9.07 12.96
C LYS A 85 -1.63 9.57 14.19
N ASN A 86 -0.32 9.39 14.32
CA ASN A 86 0.49 9.87 15.45
C ASN A 86 1.96 10.16 15.11
N ASN A 87 2.33 10.28 13.82
CA ASN A 87 3.73 10.52 13.45
C ASN A 87 3.86 11.79 12.58
N PRO A 88 4.05 12.97 13.19
CA PRO A 88 4.26 14.21 12.44
C PRO A 88 5.55 14.15 11.60
N GLU A 89 6.55 13.35 11.99
CA GLU A 89 7.78 13.16 11.23
C GLU A 89 7.51 12.37 9.95
N GLU A 90 6.64 11.35 9.98
CA GLU A 90 6.23 10.61 8.76
C GLU A 90 5.53 11.55 7.75
N LEU A 91 4.65 12.43 8.24
CA LEU A 91 4.00 13.42 7.38
C LEU A 91 5.00 14.43 6.80
N ALA A 92 5.95 14.88 7.63
CA ALA A 92 7.02 15.77 7.18
C ALA A 92 7.86 15.10 6.11
N GLU A 93 8.26 13.84 6.30
CA GLU A 93 9.06 13.06 5.35
C GLU A 93 8.37 12.94 3.99
N ILE A 94 7.08 12.59 3.98
CA ILE A 94 6.27 12.50 2.75
C ILE A 94 6.20 13.85 2.04
N THR A 95 6.01 14.93 2.80
CA THR A 95 5.87 16.29 2.27
C THR A 95 7.19 16.79 1.69
N VAL A 96 8.30 16.58 2.39
CA VAL A 96 9.64 16.98 1.95
C VAL A 96 10.06 16.16 0.73
N MET A 97 9.79 14.85 0.73
CA MET A 97 10.07 13.97 -0.41
C MET A 97 9.32 14.43 -1.68
N GLU A 98 8.05 14.84 -1.54
CA GLU A 98 7.28 15.41 -2.65
C GLU A 98 7.94 16.64 -3.23
N GLN A 99 8.26 17.59 -2.34
CA GLN A 99 8.79 18.87 -2.74
C GLN A 99 10.16 18.68 -3.38
N LEU A 100 10.98 17.80 -2.81
CA LEU A 100 12.27 17.43 -3.37
C LEU A 100 12.11 16.92 -4.83
N GLN A 101 11.26 15.92 -5.06
CA GLN A 101 11.05 15.36 -6.39
C GLN A 101 10.44 16.35 -7.38
N ASN A 102 9.56 17.25 -6.94
CA ASN A 102 8.98 18.30 -7.79
C ASN A 102 10.00 19.36 -8.24
N ASN A 103 11.11 19.52 -7.51
CA ASN A 103 12.18 20.45 -7.87
C ASN A 103 13.35 19.78 -8.62
N MET A 104 13.30 18.45 -8.81
CA MET A 104 14.30 17.73 -9.58
C MET A 104 14.04 17.87 -11.09
N PRO A 105 15.10 17.89 -11.93
CA PRO A 105 14.95 17.67 -13.37
C PRO A 105 14.25 16.34 -13.66
N ARG A 106 13.50 16.27 -14.77
CA ARG A 106 12.68 15.10 -15.13
C ARG A 106 13.47 13.79 -15.15
N ASP A 107 14.67 13.79 -15.72
CA ASP A 107 15.49 12.58 -15.86
C ASP A 107 15.92 12.04 -14.49
N LEU A 108 16.32 12.94 -13.58
CA LEU A 108 16.67 12.59 -12.21
C LEU A 108 15.44 12.10 -11.42
N GLN A 109 14.28 12.74 -11.61
CA GLN A 109 13.03 12.30 -10.99
C GLN A 109 12.69 10.87 -11.38
N VAL A 110 12.76 10.53 -12.67
CA VAL A 110 12.50 9.16 -13.17
C VAL A 110 13.47 8.18 -12.51
N TRP A 111 14.75 8.51 -12.50
CA TRP A 111 15.78 7.64 -11.91
C TRP A 111 15.59 7.42 -10.40
N ILE A 112 15.27 8.46 -9.63
CA ILE A 112 14.95 8.34 -8.20
C ILE A 112 13.68 7.54 -7.96
N CYS A 113 12.63 7.72 -8.77
CA CYS A 113 11.39 6.95 -8.66
C CYS A 113 11.63 5.44 -8.85
N GLU A 114 12.56 5.05 -9.72
CA GLU A 114 12.93 3.64 -9.91
C GLU A 114 13.61 3.03 -8.67
N LYS A 115 14.41 3.83 -7.95
CA LYS A 115 15.11 3.39 -6.73
C LYS A 115 14.22 3.27 -5.50
N LYS A 116 13.07 3.95 -5.49
CA LYS A 116 12.07 3.92 -4.40
C LYS A 116 12.68 4.17 -3.01
N PRO A 117 13.38 5.29 -2.80
CA PRO A 117 13.97 5.62 -1.50
C PRO A 117 12.90 5.70 -0.42
N LYS A 118 13.23 5.22 0.78
CA LYS A 118 12.31 5.22 1.94
C LYS A 118 12.39 6.51 2.75
N THR A 119 13.49 7.24 2.63
CA THR A 119 13.74 8.49 3.36
C THR A 119 14.27 9.58 2.43
N VAL A 120 14.06 10.83 2.82
CA VAL A 120 14.57 12.02 2.13
C VAL A 120 16.09 11.95 2.04
N VAL A 121 16.76 11.52 3.12
CA VAL A 121 18.22 11.35 3.17
C VAL A 121 18.68 10.37 2.10
N GLU A 122 18.03 9.22 1.98
CA GLU A 122 18.34 8.24 0.96
C GLU A 122 18.15 8.82 -0.45
N ALA A 123 17.05 9.56 -0.68
CA ALA A 123 16.78 10.18 -1.98
C ALA A 123 17.83 11.24 -2.38
N VAL A 124 18.25 12.11 -1.46
CA VAL A 124 19.24 13.15 -1.77
C VAL A 124 20.64 12.56 -2.00
N THR A 125 21.05 11.55 -1.22
CA THR A 125 22.33 10.87 -1.45
C THR A 125 22.37 10.21 -2.82
N GLN A 126 21.30 9.51 -3.20
CA GLN A 126 21.21 8.92 -4.54
C GLN A 126 21.19 9.99 -5.64
N ALA A 127 20.54 11.12 -5.41
CA ALA A 127 20.50 12.22 -6.37
C ALA A 127 21.87 12.85 -6.60
N ASP A 128 22.65 13.05 -5.53
CA ASP A 128 24.03 13.52 -5.63
C ASP A 128 24.91 12.51 -6.38
N ASP A 129 24.77 11.22 -6.11
CA ASP A 129 25.49 10.16 -6.83
C ASP A 129 25.18 10.18 -8.33
N TYR A 130 23.92 10.43 -8.72
CA TYR A 130 23.52 10.56 -10.13
C TYR A 130 24.15 11.79 -10.81
N VAL A 131 24.29 12.90 -10.10
CA VAL A 131 24.87 14.14 -10.64
C VAL A 131 26.39 14.05 -10.76
N LEU A 132 27.04 13.26 -9.89
CA LEU A 132 28.50 13.05 -9.89
C LEU A 132 28.98 11.95 -10.85
N ALA A 133 28.06 11.15 -11.39
CA ALA A 133 28.34 10.08 -12.35
C ALA A 133 28.46 10.61 -13.80
#